data_AF-A0A1H0DZQ3-F1
#
_entry.id   AF-A0A1H0DZQ3-F1
#
_cell.length_a   1.000
_cell.length_b   1.000
_cell.length_c   1.000
_cell.angle_alpha   90.00
_cell.angle_beta   90.00
_cell.angle_gamma   90.00
#
_symmetry.space_group_name_H-M   'P 1'
#
loop_
_entity.id
_entity.type
_entity.pdbx_description
1 polymer ?
#
loop_
_entity_poly.entity_id
_entity_poly.type
_entity_poly.pdbx_seq_one_letter_code
_entity_poly.pdbx_strand_id
1 'polypeptide(L)'
;MDTIINFQWEIFIVIEIISLISLLLFGVTRYYFDQKKLSRIFILVFLLLLALEAVLAVLIYQSTGEISTFQIVLIIFVLYAVTFGIYDFFKLDRWMRRKIGNWRGMELLTEKDYRVIERNKDPKHVAKVYRNSATIHLIVFVLVQSVFWMIGTDSVEEMFGYLTSWFETGKYEDSPYPNDTLYSIGMLWMIVFVVDFIYSWSYTIFPSK
;
A
#
# COMPACT_ATOMS: atom_id res chain seq x y z
N MET A 1 5.15 20.43 -20.42
CA MET A 1 4.90 18.98 -20.38
C MET A 1 6.20 18.23 -20.15
N ASP A 2 7.26 18.59 -20.88
CA ASP A 2 8.60 18.01 -20.75
C ASP A 2 9.15 18.00 -19.32
N THR A 3 8.95 19.07 -18.54
CA THR A 3 9.36 19.11 -17.12
C THR A 3 8.61 18.08 -16.27
N ILE A 4 7.31 17.87 -16.51
CA ILE A 4 6.52 16.89 -15.75
C ILE A 4 6.99 15.48 -16.05
N ILE A 5 7.29 15.18 -17.31
CA ILE A 5 7.78 13.87 -17.76
C ILE A 5 9.19 13.60 -17.20
N ASN A 6 10.09 14.58 -17.32
CA ASN A 6 11.48 14.44 -16.90
C ASN A 6 11.62 14.27 -15.38
N PHE A 7 10.72 14.87 -14.60
CA PHE A 7 10.75 14.83 -13.13
C PHE A 7 9.57 14.07 -12.53
N GLN A 8 8.94 13.16 -13.28
CA GLN A 8 7.71 12.47 -12.84
C GLN A 8 7.90 11.70 -11.52
N TRP A 9 9.05 11.07 -11.33
CA TRP A 9 9.39 10.32 -10.12
C TRP A 9 9.60 11.23 -8.92
N GLU A 10 10.34 12.33 -9.11
CA GLU A 10 10.61 13.32 -8.07
C GLU A 10 9.33 14.03 -7.64
N ILE A 11 8.48 14.40 -8.60
CA ILE A 11 7.17 15.00 -8.32
C ILE A 11 6.33 14.03 -7.50
N PHE A 12 6.25 12.75 -7.91
CA PHE A 12 5.52 11.73 -7.16
C PHE A 12 6.04 11.56 -5.73
N ILE A 13 7.36 11.41 -5.55
CA ILE A 13 7.98 11.26 -4.23
C ILE A 13 7.72 12.48 -3.34
N VAL A 14 7.80 13.69 -3.89
CA VAL A 14 7.50 14.93 -3.14
C VAL A 14 6.04 14.96 -2.72
N ILE A 15 5.11 14.61 -3.61
CA ILE A 15 3.68 14.55 -3.28
C ILE A 15 3.46 13.54 -2.16
N GLU A 16 4.02 12.33 -2.25
CA GLU A 16 3.94 11.28 -1.23
C GLU A 16 4.47 11.74 0.14
N ILE A 17 5.63 12.39 0.18
CA ILE A 17 6.19 12.91 1.43
C ILE A 17 5.26 13.95 2.05
N ILE A 18 4.72 14.89 1.26
CA ILE A 18 3.80 15.92 1.76
C ILE A 18 2.47 15.29 2.19
N SER A 19 1.98 14.28 1.48
CA SER A 19 0.79 13.50 1.82
C SER A 19 0.97 12.82 3.17
N LEU A 20 2.10 12.15 3.39
CA LEU A 20 2.43 11.48 4.64
C LEU A 20 2.51 12.47 5.81
N ILE A 21 3.20 13.60 5.63
CA ILE A 21 3.28 14.67 6.63
C ILE A 21 1.88 15.20 6.95
N SER A 22 1.04 15.42 5.93
CA SER A 22 -0.34 15.88 6.11
C SER A 22 -1.17 14.89 6.92
N LEU A 23 -1.02 13.58 6.67
CA LEU A 23 -1.70 12.53 7.43
C LEU A 23 -1.27 12.50 8.90
N LEU A 24 0.04 12.66 9.16
CA LEU A 24 0.57 12.74 10.53
C LEU A 24 0.06 13.98 11.26
N LEU A 25 0.09 15.14 10.61
CA LEU A 25 -0.42 16.40 11.16
C LEU A 25 -1.93 16.34 11.40
N PHE A 26 -2.69 15.69 10.52
CA PHE A 26 -4.10 15.38 10.75
C PHE A 26 -4.29 14.62 12.07
N GLY A 27 -3.55 13.52 12.26
CA GLY A 27 -3.64 12.69 13.47
C GLY A 27 -3.28 13.47 14.73
N VAL A 28 -2.15 14.18 14.73
CA VAL A 28 -1.68 14.96 15.88
C VAL A 28 -2.66 16.08 16.22
N THR A 29 -3.08 16.89 15.24
CA THR A 29 -4.00 18.02 15.50
C THR A 29 -5.39 17.58 15.93
N ARG A 30 -5.89 16.46 15.40
CA ARG A 30 -7.19 15.92 15.78
C ARG A 30 -7.19 15.36 17.19
N TYR A 31 -6.20 14.56 17.55
CA TYR A 31 -6.24 13.77 18.77
C TYR A 31 -5.51 14.41 19.94
N TYR A 32 -4.33 14.99 19.68
CA TYR A 32 -3.52 15.61 20.72
C TYR A 32 -4.02 17.03 21.05
N PHE A 33 -4.23 17.85 20.02
CA PHE A 33 -4.64 19.26 20.19
C PHE A 33 -6.17 19.50 20.17
N ASP A 34 -6.99 18.49 19.84
CA ASP A 34 -8.45 18.61 19.65
C ASP A 34 -8.89 19.72 18.68
N GLN A 35 -8.04 20.06 17.71
CA GLN A 35 -8.30 21.11 16.73
C GLN A 35 -9.02 20.56 15.50
N LYS A 36 -10.35 20.42 15.61
CA LYS A 36 -11.22 19.86 14.55
C LYS A 36 -11.22 20.66 13.24
N LYS A 37 -10.94 21.97 13.29
CA LYS A 37 -10.84 22.80 12.07
C LYS A 37 -9.52 22.55 11.34
N LEU A 38 -8.41 22.57 12.08
CA LEU A 38 -7.08 22.39 11.50
C LEU A 38 -6.85 20.96 10.99
N SER A 39 -7.32 19.95 11.74
CA SER A 39 -7.29 18.56 11.26
C SER A 39 -8.07 18.37 9.95
N ARG A 40 -9.23 19.04 9.77
CA ARG A 40 -9.97 19.00 8.50
C ARG A 40 -9.17 19.55 7.33
N ILE A 41 -8.34 20.57 7.54
CA ILE A 41 -7.46 21.10 6.50
C ILE A 41 -6.44 20.04 6.10
N PHE A 42 -5.76 19.41 7.06
CA PHE A 42 -4.73 18.42 6.77
C PHE A 42 -5.27 17.17 6.04
N ILE A 43 -6.45 16.67 6.41
CA ILE A 43 -7.05 15.54 5.67
C ILE A 43 -7.51 15.96 4.27
N LEU A 44 -7.99 17.20 4.09
CA LEU A 44 -8.33 17.70 2.75
C LEU A 44 -7.08 17.86 1.88
N VAL A 45 -5.98 18.37 2.43
CA VAL A 45 -4.69 18.47 1.73
C VAL A 45 -4.21 17.08 1.31
N PHE A 46 -4.25 16.09 2.20
CA PHE A 46 -3.92 14.70 1.87
C PHE A 46 -4.78 14.18 0.69
N LEU A 47 -6.10 14.38 0.72
CA LEU A 47 -6.99 13.92 -0.35
C LEU A 47 -6.74 14.66 -1.68
N LEU A 48 -6.42 15.94 -1.64
CA LEU A 48 -6.07 16.72 -2.82
C LEU A 48 -4.75 16.26 -3.44
N LEU A 49 -3.76 15.90 -2.62
CA LEU A 49 -2.48 15.37 -3.09
C LEU A 49 -2.66 13.99 -3.74
N LEU A 50 -3.45 13.10 -3.13
CA LEU A 50 -3.80 11.81 -3.73
C LEU A 50 -4.53 11.99 -5.08
N ALA A 51 -5.45 12.96 -5.18
CA ALA A 51 -6.09 13.29 -6.45
C ALA A 51 -5.10 13.85 -7.48
N LEU A 52 -4.11 14.63 -7.04
CA LEU A 52 -3.07 15.19 -7.89
C LEU A 52 -2.17 14.09 -8.48
N GLU A 53 -1.87 13.02 -7.74
CA GLU A 53 -1.16 11.84 -8.27
C GLU A 53 -1.96 11.19 -9.39
N ALA A 54 -3.27 10.96 -9.19
CA ALA A 54 -4.12 10.41 -10.25
C ALA A 54 -4.14 11.32 -11.49
N VAL A 55 -4.16 12.64 -11.32
CA VAL A 55 -4.06 13.60 -12.42
C VAL A 55 -2.69 13.53 -13.11
N LEU A 56 -1.60 13.38 -12.36
CA LEU A 56 -0.24 13.25 -12.89
C LEU A 56 -0.14 12.03 -13.83
N ALA A 57 -0.70 10.88 -13.44
CA ALA A 57 -0.73 9.70 -14.29
C ALA A 57 -1.49 9.93 -15.60
N VAL A 58 -2.62 10.62 -15.56
CA VAL A 58 -3.42 10.97 -16.74
C VAL A 58 -2.66 11.93 -17.67
N LEU A 59 -2.02 12.96 -17.11
CA LEU A 59 -1.25 13.93 -17.90
C LEU A 59 -0.07 13.28 -18.62
N ILE A 60 0.63 12.36 -17.95
CA ILE A 60 1.72 11.60 -18.57
C ILE A 60 1.16 10.75 -19.72
N TYR A 61 0.03 10.07 -19.53
CA TYR A 61 -0.59 9.22 -20.56
C TYR A 61 -0.97 10.05 -21.79
N GLN A 62 -1.58 11.22 -21.56
CA GLN A 62 -1.97 12.12 -22.64
C GLN A 62 -0.77 12.63 -23.44
N SER A 63 0.41 12.73 -22.81
CA SER A 63 1.61 13.21 -23.49
C SER A 63 2.43 12.11 -24.15
N THR A 64 2.47 10.91 -23.58
CA THR A 64 3.28 9.79 -24.11
C THR A 64 2.47 8.91 -25.06
N GLY A 65 1.15 8.82 -24.89
CA GLY A 65 0.29 7.86 -25.58
C GLY A 65 0.47 6.40 -25.13
N GLU A 66 1.43 6.16 -24.24
CA GLU A 66 1.84 4.82 -23.79
C GLU A 66 1.72 4.71 -22.27
N ILE A 67 1.37 3.51 -21.80
CA ILE A 67 1.39 3.18 -20.37
C ILE A 67 2.83 2.81 -19.98
N SER A 68 3.51 3.76 -19.34
CA SER A 68 4.85 3.58 -18.80
C SER A 68 4.86 2.83 -17.47
N THR A 69 6.01 2.28 -17.09
CA THR A 69 6.25 1.69 -15.76
C THR A 69 5.82 2.61 -14.62
N PHE A 70 6.11 3.92 -14.73
CA PHE A 70 5.73 4.91 -13.73
C PHE A 70 4.21 4.94 -13.51
N GLN A 71 3.42 4.89 -14.59
CA GLN A 71 1.96 4.92 -14.50
C GLN A 71 1.40 3.62 -13.93
N ILE A 72 2.02 2.47 -14.23
CA ILE A 72 1.63 1.20 -13.63
C ILE A 72 1.82 1.26 -12.10
N VAL A 73 2.97 1.74 -11.65
CA VAL A 73 3.26 1.93 -10.22
C VAL A 73 2.23 2.88 -9.58
N LEU A 74 1.98 4.02 -10.21
CA LEU A 74 1.03 5.01 -9.69
C LEU A 74 -0.41 4.46 -9.63
N ILE A 75 -0.84 3.71 -10.64
CA ILE A 75 -2.16 3.04 -10.63
C ILE A 75 -2.26 2.06 -9.47
N ILE A 76 -1.21 1.27 -9.20
CA ILE A 76 -1.19 0.34 -8.05
C ILE A 76 -1.32 1.12 -6.73
N PHE A 77 -0.59 2.21 -6.57
CA PHE A 77 -0.67 3.07 -5.38
C PHE A 77 -2.07 3.66 -5.18
N VAL A 78 -2.65 4.24 -6.24
CA VAL A 78 -4.01 4.81 -6.18
C VAL A 78 -5.05 3.72 -5.89
N LEU A 79 -4.96 2.57 -6.55
CA LEU A 79 -5.85 1.43 -6.29
C LEU A 79 -5.74 0.97 -4.84
N TYR A 80 -4.51 0.86 -4.30
CA TYR A 80 -4.30 0.53 -2.89
C TYR A 80 -4.96 1.56 -1.97
N ALA A 81 -4.73 2.86 -2.22
CA ALA A 81 -5.26 3.94 -1.41
C ALA A 81 -6.81 3.93 -1.35
N VAL A 82 -7.48 3.68 -2.47
CA VAL A 82 -8.95 3.66 -2.53
C VAL A 82 -9.57 2.34 -2.03
N THR A 83 -8.83 1.23 -2.04
CA THR A 83 -9.33 -0.08 -1.59
C THR A 83 -8.93 -0.38 -0.15
N PHE A 84 -7.66 -0.65 0.10
CA PHE A 84 -7.11 -1.04 1.39
C PHE A 84 -6.85 0.17 2.30
N GLY A 85 -6.45 1.31 1.71
CA GLY A 85 -6.11 2.53 2.44
C GLY A 85 -7.24 3.04 3.35
N ILE A 86 -8.50 2.85 2.96
CA ILE A 86 -9.66 3.23 3.79
C ILE A 86 -9.72 2.42 5.09
N TYR A 87 -9.53 1.10 5.00
CA TYR A 87 -9.57 0.21 6.17
C TYR A 87 -8.37 0.46 7.10
N ASP A 88 -7.19 0.67 6.51
CA ASP A 88 -5.98 1.02 7.25
C ASP A 88 -6.15 2.35 7.98
N PHE A 89 -6.77 3.33 7.32
CA PHE A 89 -7.07 4.62 7.94
C PHE A 89 -7.99 4.46 9.16
N PHE A 90 -9.03 3.63 9.10
CA PHE A 90 -9.88 3.36 10.27
C PHE A 90 -9.12 2.66 11.41
N LYS A 91 -8.19 1.76 11.08
CA LYS A 91 -7.34 1.08 12.07
C LYS A 91 -6.38 2.08 12.74
N LEU A 92 -5.77 2.95 11.95
CA LEU A 92 -4.92 4.05 12.42
C LEU A 92 -5.71 5.04 13.30
N ASP A 93 -6.91 5.42 12.88
CA ASP A 93 -7.83 6.31 13.63
C ASP A 93 -8.08 5.77 15.04
N ARG A 94 -8.43 4.49 15.15
CA ARG A 94 -8.68 3.83 16.43
C ARG A 94 -7.40 3.71 17.27
N TRP A 95 -6.28 3.35 16.63
CA TRP A 95 -5.00 3.25 17.33
C TRP A 95 -4.58 4.60 17.93
N MET A 96 -4.74 5.69 17.17
CA MET A 96 -4.45 7.06 17.62
C MET A 96 -5.35 7.47 18.78
N ARG A 97 -6.68 7.24 18.69
CA ARG A 97 -7.62 7.51 19.80
C ARG A 97 -7.21 6.79 21.07
N ARG A 98 -6.89 5.50 20.97
CA ARG A 98 -6.46 4.69 22.12
C ARG A 98 -5.14 5.22 22.69
N LYS A 99 -4.13 5.45 21.85
CA LYS A 99 -2.79 5.83 22.30
C LYS A 99 -2.80 7.22 22.94
N ILE A 100 -3.41 8.20 22.27
CA ILE A 100 -3.46 9.59 22.72
C ILE A 100 -4.48 9.76 23.85
N GLY A 101 -5.61 9.04 23.83
CA GLY A 101 -6.57 9.02 24.94
C GLY A 101 -5.91 8.58 26.24
N ASN A 102 -5.15 7.48 26.18
CA ASN A 102 -4.36 7.00 27.32
C ASN A 102 -3.31 8.04 27.78
N TRP A 103 -2.63 8.72 26.86
CA TRP A 103 -1.66 9.76 27.20
C TRP A 103 -2.30 10.99 27.86
N ARG A 104 -3.52 11.34 27.46
CA ARG A 104 -4.26 12.51 28.00
C ARG A 104 -5.14 12.15 29.20
N GLY A 105 -5.25 10.87 29.56
CA GLY A 105 -6.18 10.40 30.59
C GLY A 105 -7.65 10.64 30.24
N MET A 106 -8.01 10.65 28.95
CA MET A 106 -9.37 10.92 28.48
C MET A 106 -9.87 9.79 27.56
N GLU A 107 -11.16 9.51 27.65
CA GLU A 107 -11.79 8.50 26.80
C GLU A 107 -12.08 9.07 25.40
N LEU A 108 -11.37 8.55 24.40
CA LEU A 108 -11.53 8.94 22.99
C LEU A 108 -12.12 7.80 22.13
N LEU A 109 -12.20 6.58 22.66
CA LEU A 109 -12.78 5.45 21.97
C LEU A 109 -14.30 5.50 22.05
N THR A 110 -14.94 5.04 20.98
CA THR A 110 -16.40 4.92 20.92
C THR A 110 -16.84 3.51 21.29
N GLU A 111 -18.12 3.34 21.60
CA GLU A 111 -18.73 2.03 21.82
C GLU A 111 -18.54 1.06 20.64
N LYS A 112 -18.44 1.58 19.42
CA LYS A 112 -18.12 0.79 18.23
C LYS A 112 -16.68 0.30 18.26
N ASP A 113 -15.74 1.13 18.72
CA ASP A 113 -14.33 0.76 18.83
C ASP A 113 -14.12 -0.35 19.85
N TYR A 114 -14.78 -0.27 21.01
CA TYR A 114 -14.75 -1.33 22.01
C TYR A 114 -15.30 -2.65 21.50
N ARG A 115 -16.41 -2.63 20.74
CA ARG A 115 -16.94 -3.84 20.11
C ARG A 115 -15.95 -4.50 19.16
N VAL A 116 -15.18 -3.71 18.40
CA VAL A 116 -14.15 -4.28 17.53
C VAL A 116 -12.94 -4.78 18.32
N ILE A 117 -12.52 -4.06 19.35
CA ILE A 117 -11.43 -4.51 20.25
C ILE A 117 -11.81 -5.85 20.91
N GLU A 118 -13.05 -5.97 21.39
CA GLU A 118 -13.55 -7.20 22.02
C GLU A 118 -13.59 -8.37 21.04
N ARG A 119 -14.07 -8.17 19.81
CA ARG A 119 -14.02 -9.20 18.77
C ARG A 119 -12.60 -9.63 18.44
N ASN A 120 -11.65 -8.70 18.47
CA ASN A 120 -10.24 -8.98 18.23
C ASN A 120 -9.53 -9.68 19.41
N LYS A 121 -10.20 -9.89 20.54
CA LYS A 121 -9.69 -10.77 21.60
C LYS A 121 -9.90 -12.25 21.30
N ASP A 122 -10.86 -12.61 20.45
CA ASP A 122 -11.07 -14.00 20.03
C ASP A 122 -9.98 -14.42 19.03
N PRO A 123 -9.08 -15.36 19.40
CA PRO A 123 -8.00 -15.81 18.51
C PRO A 123 -8.52 -16.40 17.20
N LYS A 124 -9.71 -17.03 17.21
CA LYS A 124 -10.32 -17.60 15.99
C LYS A 124 -10.77 -16.51 15.04
N HIS A 125 -11.33 -15.43 15.59
CA HIS A 125 -11.72 -14.26 14.80
C HIS A 125 -10.49 -13.63 14.14
N VAL A 126 -9.45 -13.39 14.92
CA VAL A 126 -8.18 -12.81 14.44
C VAL A 126 -7.58 -13.68 13.33
N ALA A 127 -7.43 -14.98 13.57
CA ALA A 127 -6.89 -15.92 12.58
C ALA A 127 -7.71 -15.95 11.27
N LYS A 128 -9.04 -15.80 11.35
CA LYS A 128 -9.89 -15.70 10.15
C LYS A 128 -9.66 -14.41 9.37
N VAL A 129 -9.57 -13.27 10.07
CA VAL A 129 -9.32 -11.96 9.43
C VAL A 129 -7.96 -11.94 8.73
N TYR A 130 -6.90 -12.38 9.41
CA TYR A 130 -5.56 -12.40 8.83
C TYR A 130 -5.43 -13.39 7.67
N ARG A 131 -6.09 -14.55 7.70
CA ARG A 131 -6.14 -15.45 6.53
C ARG A 131 -6.82 -14.83 5.32
N ASN A 132 -7.96 -14.16 5.54
CA ASN A 132 -8.65 -13.49 4.44
C ASN A 132 -7.77 -12.37 3.86
N SER A 133 -7.11 -11.59 4.71
CA SER A 133 -6.15 -10.56 4.28
C SER A 133 -4.99 -11.16 3.48
N ALA A 134 -4.36 -12.22 4.00
CA ALA A 134 -3.26 -12.91 3.31
C ALA A 134 -3.69 -13.51 1.97
N THR A 135 -4.93 -14.02 1.87
CA THR A 135 -5.49 -14.55 0.63
C THR A 135 -5.69 -13.44 -0.39
N ILE A 136 -6.22 -12.29 0.03
CA ILE A 136 -6.39 -11.14 -0.86
C ILE A 136 -5.03 -10.60 -1.31
N HIS A 137 -4.06 -10.44 -0.41
CA HIS A 137 -2.70 -10.02 -0.77
C HIS A 137 -2.03 -11.00 -1.72
N LEU A 138 -2.21 -12.32 -1.52
CA LEU A 138 -1.71 -13.34 -2.45
C LEU A 138 -2.32 -13.18 -3.84
N ILE A 139 -3.64 -12.98 -3.94
CA ILE A 139 -4.32 -12.78 -5.22
C ILE A 139 -3.78 -11.53 -5.92
N VAL A 140 -3.71 -10.40 -5.21
CA VAL A 140 -3.18 -9.15 -5.78
C VAL A 140 -1.72 -9.31 -6.21
N PHE A 141 -0.89 -9.94 -5.38
CA PHE A 141 0.51 -10.20 -5.67
C PHE A 141 0.65 -11.04 -6.94
N VAL A 142 -0.04 -12.17 -7.04
CA VAL A 142 0.00 -13.05 -8.21
C VAL A 142 -0.48 -12.31 -9.47
N LEU A 143 -1.57 -11.54 -9.38
CA LEU A 143 -2.09 -10.79 -10.51
C LEU A 143 -1.07 -9.76 -11.02
N VAL A 144 -0.47 -8.97 -10.13
CA VAL A 144 0.48 -7.93 -10.56
C VAL A 144 1.78 -8.53 -11.07
N GLN A 145 2.31 -9.57 -10.41
CA GLN A 145 3.50 -10.27 -10.90
C GLN A 145 3.25 -10.90 -12.28
N SER A 146 2.08 -11.50 -12.48
CA SER A 146 1.69 -12.03 -13.79
C SER A 146 1.66 -10.92 -14.84
N VAL A 147 1.13 -9.73 -14.51
CA VAL A 147 1.15 -8.59 -15.44
C VAL A 147 2.59 -8.15 -15.76
N PHE A 148 3.47 -8.08 -14.78
CA PHE A 148 4.88 -7.74 -15.02
C PHE A 148 5.56 -8.75 -15.93
N TRP A 149 5.31 -10.04 -15.71
CA TRP A 149 5.91 -11.11 -16.49
C TRP A 149 5.33 -11.17 -17.91
N MET A 150 4.02 -11.00 -18.07
CA MET A 150 3.37 -10.92 -19.38
C MET A 150 3.89 -9.77 -20.25
N ILE A 151 4.41 -8.70 -19.65
CA ILE A 151 5.05 -7.59 -20.38
C ILE A 151 6.50 -7.94 -20.75
N GLY A 152 7.18 -8.76 -19.95
CA GLY A 152 8.60 -9.11 -20.14
C GLY A 152 8.88 -10.39 -20.94
N THR A 153 7.88 -11.26 -21.12
CA THR A 153 8.04 -12.54 -21.84
C THR A 153 7.14 -12.60 -23.07
N ASP A 154 7.58 -13.27 -24.13
CA ASP A 154 6.85 -13.40 -25.39
C ASP A 154 5.78 -14.53 -25.32
N SER A 155 5.89 -15.44 -24.36
CA SER A 155 4.95 -16.56 -24.21
C SER A 155 4.79 -17.06 -22.78
N VAL A 156 3.67 -17.75 -22.52
CA VAL A 156 3.41 -18.43 -21.24
C VAL A 156 4.44 -19.54 -20.98
N GLU A 157 4.93 -20.21 -22.03
CA GLU A 157 5.94 -21.27 -21.90
C GLU A 157 7.28 -20.70 -21.40
N GLU A 158 7.72 -19.59 -21.98
CA GLU A 158 8.90 -18.86 -21.53
C GLU A 158 8.75 -18.39 -20.07
N MET A 159 7.59 -17.83 -19.72
CA MET A 159 7.27 -17.42 -18.35
C MET A 159 7.42 -18.56 -17.33
N PHE A 160 7.00 -19.78 -17.68
CA PHE A 160 7.20 -20.96 -16.83
C PHE A 160 8.67 -21.41 -16.74
N GLY A 161 9.45 -21.19 -17.80
CA GLY A 161 10.91 -21.40 -17.79
C GLY A 161 11.64 -20.54 -16.76
N TYR A 162 11.06 -19.39 -16.41
CA TYR A 162 11.53 -18.49 -15.36
C TYR A 162 10.92 -18.76 -13.97
N LEU A 163 10.41 -19.95 -13.64
CA LEU A 163 9.90 -20.15 -12.27
C LEU A 163 10.99 -20.14 -11.19
N THR A 164 12.19 -20.61 -11.50
CA THR A 164 13.28 -20.78 -10.52
C THR A 164 14.63 -20.21 -10.96
N SER A 165 14.87 -20.10 -12.27
CA SER A 165 16.18 -19.78 -12.85
C SER A 165 16.72 -18.40 -12.48
N TRP A 166 15.84 -17.40 -12.49
CA TRP A 166 16.21 -15.99 -12.29
C TRP A 166 16.52 -15.63 -10.83
N PHE A 167 16.03 -16.42 -9.87
CA PHE A 167 16.36 -16.22 -8.45
C PHE A 167 17.82 -16.52 -8.13
N GLU A 168 18.46 -17.39 -8.91
CA GLU A 168 19.84 -17.83 -8.68
C GLU A 168 20.86 -16.84 -9.28
N THR A 169 20.52 -16.23 -10.41
CA THR A 169 21.41 -15.31 -11.13
C THR A 169 21.42 -13.91 -10.52
N GLY A 170 20.30 -13.48 -9.92
CA GLY A 170 20.16 -12.18 -9.27
C GLY A 170 20.22 -10.99 -10.23
N LYS A 171 20.10 -11.23 -11.55
CA LYS A 171 20.18 -10.23 -12.62
C LYS A 171 18.84 -10.10 -13.33
N TYR A 172 18.50 -8.89 -13.77
CA TYR A 172 17.22 -8.66 -14.45
C TYR A 172 17.20 -9.28 -15.86
N GLU A 173 18.34 -9.34 -16.56
CA GLU A 173 18.43 -9.90 -17.91
C GLU A 173 18.07 -11.37 -17.99
N ASP A 174 18.27 -12.09 -16.88
CA ASP A 174 17.96 -13.50 -16.74
C ASP A 174 16.59 -13.71 -16.08
N SER A 175 15.73 -12.69 -16.04
CA SER A 175 14.45 -12.67 -15.33
C SER A 175 13.27 -12.45 -16.27
N PRO A 176 12.04 -12.78 -15.85
CA PRO A 176 10.83 -12.56 -16.66
C PRO A 176 10.37 -11.09 -16.67
N TYR A 177 11.13 -10.18 -16.05
CA TYR A 177 10.77 -8.76 -15.97
C TYR A 177 11.34 -7.98 -17.17
N PRO A 178 10.57 -7.03 -17.73
CA PRO A 178 10.96 -6.32 -18.95
C PRO A 178 12.09 -5.31 -18.76
N ASN A 179 12.43 -4.94 -17.51
CA ASN A 179 13.51 -4.01 -17.19
C ASN A 179 13.94 -4.10 -15.72
N ASP A 180 15.12 -3.56 -15.44
CA ASP A 180 15.73 -3.54 -14.10
C ASP A 180 14.85 -2.88 -13.03
N THR A 181 14.06 -1.86 -13.39
CA THR A 181 13.16 -1.18 -12.46
C THR A 181 12.03 -2.10 -11.99
N LEU A 182 11.34 -2.76 -12.92
CA LEU A 182 10.27 -3.69 -12.59
C LEU A 182 10.77 -4.95 -11.89
N TYR A 183 11.96 -5.43 -12.26
CA TYR A 183 12.66 -6.49 -11.53
C TYR A 183 12.90 -6.09 -10.07
N SER A 184 13.49 -4.92 -9.84
CA SER A 184 13.79 -4.41 -8.49
C SER A 184 12.52 -4.23 -7.65
N ILE A 185 11.46 -3.65 -8.22
CA ILE A 185 10.16 -3.49 -7.55
C ILE A 185 9.55 -4.86 -7.24
N GLY A 186 9.54 -5.77 -8.21
CA GLY A 186 8.98 -7.12 -8.08
C GLY A 186 9.69 -7.92 -6.98
N MET A 187 11.02 -7.85 -6.92
CA MET A 187 11.83 -8.50 -5.90
C MET A 187 11.60 -7.92 -4.51
N LEU A 188 11.64 -6.59 -4.38
CA LEU A 188 11.37 -5.94 -3.09
C LEU A 188 9.98 -6.30 -2.59
N TRP A 189 8.97 -6.23 -3.45
CA TRP A 189 7.60 -6.56 -3.08
C TRP A 189 7.45 -8.04 -2.74
N MET A 190 8.14 -8.95 -3.43
CA MET A 190 8.13 -10.37 -3.08
C MET A 190 8.64 -10.62 -1.66
N ILE A 191 9.75 -9.99 -1.27
CA ILE A 191 10.28 -10.09 0.09
C ILE A 191 9.25 -9.58 1.11
N VAL A 192 8.68 -8.40 0.88
CA VAL A 192 7.65 -7.81 1.75
C VAL A 192 6.43 -8.72 1.84
N PHE A 193 5.98 -9.27 0.71
CA PHE A 193 4.85 -10.20 0.63
C PHE A 193 5.10 -11.47 1.43
N VAL A 194 6.26 -12.11 1.30
CA VAL A 194 6.59 -13.33 2.05
C VAL A 194 6.57 -13.06 3.56
N VAL A 195 7.14 -11.94 4.01
CA VAL A 195 7.13 -11.55 5.43
C VAL A 195 5.70 -11.33 5.92
N ASP A 196 4.89 -10.57 5.18
CA ASP A 196 3.48 -10.30 5.51
C ASP A 196 2.63 -11.59 5.53
N PHE A 197 2.86 -12.48 4.57
CA PHE A 197 2.14 -13.74 4.44
C PHE A 197 2.45 -14.68 5.61
N ILE A 198 3.74 -14.86 5.95
CA ILE A 198 4.17 -15.65 7.11
C ILE A 198 3.59 -15.05 8.39
N TYR A 199 3.68 -13.74 8.56
CA TYR A 199 3.14 -13.05 9.73
C TYR A 199 1.63 -13.26 9.87
N SER A 200 0.88 -13.10 8.78
CA SER A 200 -0.58 -13.30 8.78
C SER A 200 -0.98 -14.76 9.07
N TRP A 201 -0.26 -15.73 8.52
CA TRP A 201 -0.51 -17.15 8.78
C TRP A 201 -0.08 -17.62 10.16
N SER A 202 0.87 -16.93 10.80
CA SER A 202 1.30 -17.24 12.16
C SER A 202 0.14 -17.25 13.16
N TYR A 203 -0.86 -16.36 12.98
CA TYR A 203 -2.08 -16.32 13.80
C TYR A 203 -2.96 -17.56 13.67
N THR A 204 -2.85 -18.30 12.55
CA THR A 204 -3.59 -19.55 12.32
C THR A 204 -2.83 -20.77 12.84
N ILE A 205 -1.52 -20.81 12.60
CA ILE A 205 -0.66 -21.95 12.97
C ILE A 205 -0.38 -21.93 14.48
N PHE A 206 -0.16 -20.75 15.03
CA PHE A 206 0.13 -20.52 16.44
C PHE A 206 -0.90 -19.52 17.02
N PRO A 207 -2.18 -19.93 17.17
CA PRO A 207 -3.17 -19.06 17.77
C PRO A 207 -2.72 -18.74 19.20
N SER A 208 -2.42 -17.48 19.48
CA SER A 208 -2.12 -17.02 20.84
C SER A 208 -3.31 -17.33 21.74
N LYS A 209 -3.05 -17.92 22.91
CA LYS A 209 -4.08 -18.24 23.91
C LYS A 209 -4.79 -16.99 24.42
#